data_AF-A0A967MVF1-F1
#
_entry.id   AF-A0A967MVF1-F1
#
_cell.length_a   1.000
_cell.length_b   1.000
_cell.length_c   1.000
_cell.angle_alpha   90.00
_cell.angle_beta   90.00
_cell.angle_gamma   90.00
#
_symmetry.space_group_name_H-M   'P 1'
#
loop_
_entity.id
_entity.type
_entity.pdbx_description
1 polymer ?
#
loop_
_entity_poly.entity_id
_entity_poly.type
_entity_poly.pdbx_seq_one_letter_code
_entity_poly.pdbx_strand_id
1 'polypeptide(L)' 'MTTASDPAALPELRRHARDLLNEFDVADGLASYYALHHPDARTALFVHRDASGEVDGFLARCQTGF' A
#
# COMPACT_ATOMS: atom_id res chain seq x y z
N MET A 1 -12.01 -5.96 -6.80
CA MET A 1 -11.61 -5.11 -7.97
C MET A 1 -10.29 -4.41 -7.64
N THR A 2 -9.27 -4.54 -8.48
CA THR A 2 -7.95 -3.91 -8.23
C THR A 2 -7.88 -2.54 -8.89
N THR A 3 -7.57 -1.50 -8.11
CA THR A 3 -7.39 -0.14 -8.64
C THR A 3 -5.90 0.22 -8.64
N ALA A 4 -5.37 0.68 -9.78
CA ALA A 4 -3.98 1.12 -9.91
C ALA A 4 -3.81 2.57 -9.44
N SER A 5 -2.63 2.92 -8.92
CA SER A 5 -2.33 4.29 -8.51
C SER A 5 -2.10 5.20 -9.72
N ASP A 6 -2.85 6.30 -9.79
CA ASP A 6 -2.35 7.61 -10.23
C ASP A 6 -1.62 8.24 -9.01
N PRO A 7 -0.52 9.00 -9.16
CA PRO A 7 0.12 9.74 -8.06
C PRO A 7 -0.86 10.53 -7.16
N ALA A 8 -1.97 11.04 -7.70
CA ALA A 8 -3.00 11.73 -6.88
C ALA A 8 -3.75 10.79 -5.90
N ALA A 9 -3.79 9.49 -6.17
CA ALA A 9 -4.49 8.49 -5.35
C ALA A 9 -3.61 7.87 -4.25
N LEU A 10 -2.28 8.06 -4.30
CA LEU A 10 -1.35 7.40 -3.39
C LEU A 10 -1.62 7.68 -1.90
N PRO A 11 -1.94 8.90 -1.44
CA PRO A 11 -2.25 9.16 -0.03
C PRO A 11 -3.45 8.35 0.48
N GLU A 12 -4.49 8.21 -0.33
CA GLU A 12 -5.68 7.46 0.02
C GLU A 12 -5.42 5.95 0.04
N LEU A 13 -4.65 5.45 -0.92
CA LEU A 13 -4.22 4.05 -0.94
C LEU A 13 -3.35 3.69 0.27
N ARG A 14 -2.51 4.63 0.74
CA ARG A 14 -1.75 4.46 1.99
C ARG A 14 -2.62 4.40 3.22
N ARG A 15 -3.71 5.19 3.26
CA ARG A 15 -4.69 5.13 4.36
C ARG A 15 -5.31 3.73 4.45
N HIS A 16 -5.75 3.19 3.32
CA HIS A 16 -6.27 1.82 3.24
C HIS A 16 -5.23 0.76 3.61
N ALA A 17 -3.98 0.89 3.16
CA ALA A 17 -2.92 -0.06 3.53
C ALA A 17 -2.60 0.01 5.04
N ARG A 18 -2.65 1.20 5.66
CA ARG A 18 -2.43 1.35 7.11
C ARG A 18 -3.50 0.62 7.92
N ASP A 19 -4.75 0.63 7.48
CA ASP A 19 -5.84 -0.09 8.18
C ASP A 19 -5.64 -1.62 8.16
N LEU A 20 -4.78 -2.14 7.28
CA LEU A 20 -4.46 -3.57 7.16
C LEU A 20 -3.15 -3.98 7.86
N LEU A 21 -2.39 -3.03 8.42
CA LEU A 21 -1.06 -3.27 8.98
C LEU A 21 -1.01 -2.88 10.46
N ASN A 22 -0.28 -3.66 11.25
CA ASN A 22 0.12 -3.28 12.59
C ASN A 22 1.55 -2.74 12.58
N GLU A 23 1.70 -1.41 12.58
CA GLU A 23 3.02 -0.73 12.55
C GLU A 23 3.91 -1.04 13.79
N PHE A 24 3.36 -1.69 14.82
CA PHE A 24 4.09 -2.13 16.02
C PHE A 24 4.45 -3.62 16.03
N ASP A 25 3.98 -4.41 15.05
CA ASP A 25 4.38 -5.82 14.89
C ASP A 25 5.60 -5.93 13.97
N VAL A 26 6.60 -6.69 14.39
CA VAL A 26 7.82 -6.93 13.60
C VAL A 26 7.49 -7.67 12.31
N ALA A 27 6.45 -8.53 12.31
CA ALA A 27 6.00 -9.24 11.12
C ALA A 27 5.59 -8.28 9.98
N ASP A 28 5.02 -7.13 10.33
CA ASP A 28 4.53 -6.13 9.39
C ASP A 28 5.57 -5.05 9.07
N GLY A 29 6.75 -5.05 9.69
CA GLY A 29 7.72 -3.95 9.58
C GLY A 29 8.14 -3.64 8.14
N LEU A 30 8.46 -4.67 7.35
CA LEU A 30 8.84 -4.49 5.93
C LEU A 30 7.67 -3.99 5.08
N ALA A 31 6.48 -4.56 5.27
CA ALA A 31 5.28 -4.17 4.54
C ALA A 31 4.89 -2.71 4.86
N SER A 32 4.96 -2.34 6.15
CA SER A 32 4.70 -0.98 6.65
C SER A 32 5.65 0.04 6.04
N TYR A 33 6.96 -0.25 5.99
CA TYR A 33 7.91 0.65 5.35
C TYR A 33 7.58 0.89 3.87
N TYR A 34 7.40 -0.18 3.09
CA TYR A 34 7.22 -0.06 1.65
C TYR A 34 5.85 0.48 1.23
N ALA A 35 4.80 0.20 2.00
CA ALA A 35 3.47 0.74 1.74
C ALA A 35 3.36 2.21 2.18
N LEU A 36 3.83 2.55 3.38
CA LEU A 36 3.49 3.81 4.05
C LEU A 36 4.55 4.90 3.90
N HIS A 37 5.83 4.54 3.72
CA HIS A 37 6.94 5.49 3.85
C HIS A 37 7.91 5.54 2.66
N HIS A 38 7.92 4.54 1.78
CA HIS A 38 8.86 4.49 0.66
C HIS A 38 8.58 5.62 -0.36
N PRO A 39 9.62 6.27 -0.96
CA PRO A 39 9.45 7.46 -1.80
C PRO A 39 8.41 7.29 -2.91
N ASP A 40 7.51 8.27 -3.04
CA ASP A 40 6.36 8.23 -3.94
C ASP A 40 6.76 8.01 -5.40
N ALA A 41 7.82 8.67 -5.86
CA ALA A 41 8.35 8.53 -7.22
C ALA A 41 8.83 7.11 -7.57
N ARG A 42 8.97 6.23 -6.57
CA ARG A 42 9.53 4.87 -6.68
C ARG A 42 8.54 3.82 -6.18
N THR A 43 7.27 4.20 -5.97
CA THR A 43 6.23 3.34 -5.40
C THR A 43 4.97 3.42 -6.25
N ALA A 44 4.44 2.25 -6.62
CA ALA A 44 3.05 2.11 -7.03
C ALA A 44 2.34 1.22 -6.01
N LEU A 45 1.22 1.70 -5.47
CA LEU A 45 0.42 1.00 -4.48
C LEU A 45 -0.93 0.60 -5.09
N PHE A 46 -1.37 -0.62 -4.86
CA PHE A 46 -2.64 -1.14 -5.35
C PHE A 46 -3.41 -1.67 -4.16
N VAL A 47 -4.71 -1.44 -4.11
CA VAL A 47 -5.59 -2.08 -3.13
C VAL A 47 -6.49 -3.08 -3.83
N HIS A 48 -6.66 -4.22 -3.19
CA HIS A 48 -7.70 -5.18 -3.53
C HIS A 48 -8.95 -4.84 -2.73
N ARG A 49 -10.11 -5.07 -3.36
CA ARG A 49 -11.41 -4.98 -2.71
C ARG A 49 -12.16 -6.28 -2.94
N ASP A 50 -12.76 -6.79 -1.88
CA ASP A 50 -13.56 -8.01 -1.89
C ASP A 50 -14.90 -7.80 -2.64
N ALA A 51 -15.78 -8.81 -2.58
CA ALA A 51 -17.10 -8.76 -3.21
C ALA A 51 -18.07 -7.75 -2.57
N SER A 52 -17.83 -7.35 -1.32
CA SER A 52 -18.61 -6.33 -0.60
C SER A 52 -18.11 -4.90 -0.88
N GLY A 53 -16.91 -4.78 -1.46
CA GLY A 53 -16.27 -3.50 -1.76
C GLY A 53 -15.29 -3.04 -0.67
N GLU A 54 -15.15 -3.83 0.39
CA GLU A 54 -14.21 -3.57 1.49
C GLU A 54 -12.77 -3.87 1.04
N VAL A 55 -11.82 -3.10 1.58
CA VAL A 55 -10.39 -3.33 1.31
C VAL A 55 -9.91 -4.48 2.20
N ASP A 56 -9.40 -5.54 1.59
CA ASP A 56 -8.95 -6.77 2.25
C ASP A 56 -7.50 -7.13 1.88
N GLY A 57 -6.85 -6.33 1.03
CA GLY A 57 -5.46 -6.55 0.65
C GLY A 57 -4.84 -5.38 -0.10
N PHE A 58 -3.52 -5.38 -0.19
CA PHE A 58 -2.77 -4.43 -1.00
C PHE A 58 -1.53 -5.06 -1.62
N LEU A 59 -0.98 -4.40 -2.65
CA LEU A 59 0.30 -4.71 -3.27
C LEU A 59 1.11 -3.43 -3.38
N ALA A 60 2.32 -3.42 -2.82
CA ALA A 60 3.31 -2.37 -3.06
C ALA A 60 4.32 -2.85 -4.11
N ARG A 61 4.42 -2.14 -5.23
CA ARG A 61 5.51 -2.32 -6.20
C ARG A 61 6.52 -1.19 -6.00
N CYS A 62 7.70 -1.57 -5.51
CA CYS A 62 8.77 -0.62 -5.18
C CYS A 62 9.97 -0.85 -6.09
N GLN A 63 10.51 0.21 -6.67
CA GLN A 63 11.82 0.16 -7.32
C GLN A 63 12.90 0.30 -6.24
N THR A 64 13.97 -0.50 -6.30
CA THR A 64 15.15 -0.40 -5.43
C THR A 64 16.39 -0.18 -6.30
N GLY A 65 17.38 0.59 -5.82
CA GLY A 65 18.55 0.95 -6.63
C GLY A 65 18.35 2.13 -7.58
N PHE A 66 19.34 2.36 -8.44
CA PHE A 66 19.37 3.45 -9.43
C PHE A 66 18.67 3.04 -10.72
#